data_AF-A0A6V7NKA5-F1
#
_entry.id   AF-A0A6V7NKA5-F1
#
_cell.length_a   1.000
_cell.length_b   1.000
_cell.length_c   1.000
_cell.angle_alpha   90.00
_cell.angle_beta   90.00
_cell.angle_gamma   90.00
#
_symmetry.space_group_name_H-M   'P 1'
#
loop_
_entity.id
_entity.type
_entity.pdbx_description
1 polymer ?
#
loop_
_entity_poly.entity_id
_entity_poly.type
_entity_poly.pdbx_seq_one_letter_code
_entity_poly.pdbx_strand_id
1 'polypeptide(L)'
;MKPAGCGHALFTAECSHMFHFHCISSSIKHGNSLCPVCRAKWSEIPLLSPPAFDVTLGQAQANPVVDFVSQVHRYLPLYRDEEPAAFNDDEPIVLQSETVQIPQTESDRRVELRTYPEFSAIPQSSSHEDFTILIHVKAPHPTSTSVQSSRAPIDLVAVIDVSGSMAGTKLALLKRALGFVIQNLGPSDRLSVIAFSSMARRLFHLRRMSEIGQRIPIHAFGFGTDHDSTALHSIAETSSGTFSFIETESAIQDAFAQCIGGLLSAVVQEMQVKLECSDPGVLLNSLKSGGYDNQVDTDSRRGSIKVGDIYADEERDFLVLVNIPRSQQETTMLVKVNCAYKDSRTKERVELQDEVTIQGPKFCADQEVSIEVDREWNRLRAAEAMSTARLAVERGALTEAVSVLEEFRKKLSESRAAISGDQFCLALDAELKQLQERTADHQRYRTTGRAYMLSGLSSHSMQRATARGNRPTVLTLLVSIRRNPWSTWCTDRRCWAGPSLEVRSGHREGKHMVFFRRPKRDQKG
;
A
#
# COMPACT_ATOMS: atom_id res chain seq x y z
N MET A 1 -38.37 -18.21 13.86
CA MET A 1 -38.19 -19.40 13.01
C MET A 1 -37.72 -18.94 11.63
N LYS A 2 -36.48 -19.28 11.25
CA LYS A 2 -35.94 -19.16 9.88
C LYS A 2 -36.36 -20.39 9.07
N PRO A 3 -36.33 -20.33 7.72
CA PRO A 3 -35.84 -21.45 6.92
C PRO A 3 -34.46 -21.12 6.34
N ALA A 4 -33.61 -22.14 6.32
CA ALA A 4 -32.20 -22.11 6.00
C ALA A 4 -31.93 -22.01 4.49
N GLY A 5 -31.03 -21.09 4.10
CA GLY A 5 -30.44 -21.07 2.77
C GLY A 5 -29.33 -22.12 2.67
N CYS A 6 -29.58 -23.21 1.95
CA CYS A 6 -28.54 -24.21 1.64
C CYS A 6 -27.69 -23.72 0.47
N GLY A 7 -26.52 -23.15 0.78
CA GLY A 7 -25.48 -22.86 -0.21
C GLY A 7 -24.89 -24.16 -0.75
N HIS A 8 -25.31 -24.55 -1.95
CA HIS A 8 -24.71 -25.68 -2.66
C HIS A 8 -23.56 -25.18 -3.55
N ALA A 9 -22.41 -25.86 -3.50
CA ALA A 9 -21.27 -25.55 -4.35
C ALA A 9 -21.64 -25.68 -5.83
N LEU A 10 -21.36 -24.65 -6.62
CA LEU A 10 -21.60 -24.59 -8.06
C LEU A 10 -20.29 -24.89 -8.81
N PHE A 11 -20.33 -25.85 -9.73
CA PHE A 11 -19.25 -26.17 -10.66
C PHE A 11 -19.55 -25.52 -12.01
N THR A 12 -18.58 -24.79 -12.56
CA THR A 12 -18.70 -24.22 -13.92
C THR A 12 -17.77 -25.01 -14.83
N ALA A 13 -18.34 -25.69 -15.83
CA ALA A 13 -17.57 -26.46 -16.80
C ALA A 13 -16.83 -25.56 -17.80
N GLU A 14 -15.83 -26.10 -18.50
CA GLU A 14 -15.07 -25.39 -19.56
C GLU A 14 -15.97 -24.76 -20.64
N CYS A 15 -17.12 -25.40 -20.92
CA CYS A 15 -18.16 -24.89 -21.81
C CYS A 15 -19.09 -23.81 -21.19
N SER A 16 -18.73 -23.25 -20.04
CA SER A 16 -19.46 -22.21 -19.29
C SER A 16 -20.86 -22.59 -18.77
N HIS A 17 -21.25 -23.86 -18.82
CA HIS A 17 -22.46 -24.35 -18.16
C HIS A 17 -22.22 -24.61 -16.66
N MET A 18 -23.19 -24.25 -15.83
CA MET A 18 -23.11 -24.37 -14.38
C MET A 18 -23.95 -25.55 -13.88
N PHE A 19 -23.40 -26.32 -12.94
CA PHE A 19 -24.05 -27.49 -12.35
C PHE A 19 -23.89 -27.47 -10.83
N HIS A 20 -24.84 -28.05 -10.10
CA HIS A 20 -24.59 -28.40 -8.70
C HIS A 20 -23.47 -29.45 -8.65
N PHE A 21 -22.47 -29.22 -7.79
CA PHE A 21 -21.30 -30.09 -7.69
C PHE A 21 -21.68 -31.57 -7.45
N HIS A 22 -22.70 -31.81 -6.62
CA HIS A 22 -23.15 -33.18 -6.32
C HIS A 22 -23.76 -33.89 -7.55
N CYS A 23 -24.57 -33.18 -8.34
CA CYS A 23 -25.18 -33.72 -9.56
C CYS A 23 -24.13 -34.09 -10.61
N ILE A 24 -23.08 -33.28 -10.73
CA ILE A 24 -22.06 -33.52 -11.75
C ILE A 24 -21.02 -34.56 -11.31
N SER A 25 -20.66 -34.58 -10.02
CA SER A 25 -19.76 -35.59 -9.45
C SER A 25 -20.30 -37.01 -9.60
N SER A 26 -21.61 -37.21 -9.47
CA SER A 26 -22.24 -38.52 -9.69
C SER A 26 -22.17 -38.93 -11.17
N SER A 27 -22.41 -38.01 -12.11
CA SER A 27 -22.32 -38.30 -13.55
C SER A 27 -20.89 -38.67 -13.99
N ILE A 28 -19.89 -37.96 -13.46
CA ILE A 28 -18.46 -38.22 -13.69
C ILE A 28 -18.06 -39.58 -13.11
N LYS A 29 -18.54 -39.95 -11.90
CA LYS A 29 -18.29 -41.27 -11.29
C LYS A 29 -18.78 -42.44 -12.15
N HIS A 30 -19.79 -42.23 -12.99
CA HIS A 30 -20.30 -43.23 -13.92
C HIS A 30 -19.63 -43.18 -15.31
N GLY A 31 -18.52 -42.44 -15.46
CA GLY A 31 -17.69 -42.44 -16.67
C GLY A 31 -18.07 -41.39 -17.72
N ASN A 32 -19.02 -40.49 -17.43
CA ASN A 32 -19.39 -39.43 -18.37
C ASN A 32 -18.43 -38.25 -18.27
N SER A 33 -17.61 -38.06 -19.31
CA SER A 33 -16.69 -36.93 -19.49
C SER A 33 -17.20 -35.86 -20.47
N LEU A 34 -18.51 -35.89 -20.77
CA LEU A 34 -19.17 -34.96 -21.68
C LEU A 34 -20.14 -34.07 -20.91
N CYS A 35 -20.19 -32.80 -21.27
CA CYS A 35 -21.19 -31.88 -20.76
C CYS A 35 -22.61 -32.38 -21.05
N PRO A 36 -23.50 -32.52 -20.04
CA PRO A 36 -24.88 -32.95 -20.27
C PRO A 36 -25.70 -32.00 -21.17
N VAL A 37 -25.30 -30.73 -21.24
CA VAL A 37 -26.04 -29.69 -21.98
C VAL A 37 -25.55 -29.56 -23.43
N CYS A 38 -24.24 -29.45 -23.64
CA CYS A 38 -23.67 -29.19 -24.97
C CYS A 38 -22.77 -30.31 -25.51
N ARG A 39 -22.58 -31.40 -24.75
CA ARG A 39 -21.73 -32.55 -25.10
C ARG A 39 -20.26 -32.22 -25.37
N ALA A 40 -19.79 -31.03 -25.01
CA ALA A 40 -18.37 -30.70 -25.02
C ALA A 40 -17.60 -31.66 -24.10
N LYS A 41 -16.47 -32.20 -24.59
CA LYS A 41 -15.59 -33.10 -23.84
C LYS A 41 -14.77 -32.30 -22.83
N TRP A 42 -14.78 -32.71 -21.57
CA TRP A 42 -14.02 -32.03 -20.50
C TRP A 42 -12.58 -32.52 -20.47
N SER A 43 -11.63 -31.58 -20.49
CA SER A 43 -10.20 -31.89 -20.39
C SER A 43 -9.69 -31.93 -18.94
N GLU A 44 -10.30 -31.19 -18.03
CA GLU A 44 -9.99 -31.22 -16.60
C GLU A 44 -11.21 -31.66 -15.77
N ILE A 45 -11.03 -32.70 -14.94
CA ILE A 45 -12.04 -33.23 -14.03
C ILE A 45 -11.56 -33.00 -12.58
N PRO A 46 -12.40 -32.50 -11.65
CA PRO A 46 -12.02 -32.36 -10.24
C PRO A 46 -11.69 -33.73 -9.64
N LEU A 47 -10.44 -33.91 -9.20
CA LEU A 47 -9.94 -35.16 -8.61
C LEU A 47 -10.65 -35.47 -7.28
N LEU A 48 -11.20 -36.69 -7.17
CA LEU A 48 -11.51 -37.34 -5.89
C LEU A 48 -10.20 -37.96 -5.36
N SER A 49 -9.85 -37.66 -4.11
CA SER A 49 -8.63 -38.13 -3.42
C SER A 49 -8.58 -39.68 -3.24
N PRO A 50 -7.46 -40.24 -2.73
CA PRO A 50 -6.48 -41.05 -3.47
C PRO A 50 -6.65 -42.58 -3.29
N PRO A 51 -6.18 -43.45 -4.20
CA PRO A 51 -5.92 -44.84 -3.87
C PRO A 51 -4.48 -45.02 -3.35
N ALA A 52 -4.35 -46.00 -2.46
CA ALA A 52 -3.14 -46.42 -1.80
C ALA A 52 -2.02 -46.82 -2.78
N PHE A 53 -0.78 -46.59 -2.33
CA PHE A 53 0.42 -47.16 -2.93
C PHE A 53 0.35 -48.68 -2.92
N ASP A 54 0.52 -49.30 -4.09
CA ASP A 54 1.11 -50.62 -4.19
C ASP A 54 2.19 -50.60 -5.26
N VAL A 55 3.36 -51.13 -4.92
CA VAL A 55 4.58 -51.09 -5.73
C VAL A 55 4.64 -52.38 -6.54
N THR A 56 4.65 -52.28 -7.87
CA THR A 56 5.37 -53.26 -8.71
C THR A 56 5.90 -52.63 -10.01
N LEU A 57 7.08 -53.14 -10.37
CA LEU A 57 8.04 -52.67 -11.37
C LEU A 57 7.59 -52.98 -12.81
N GLY A 58 7.84 -52.07 -13.77
CA GLY A 58 8.15 -52.48 -15.15
C GLY A 58 7.52 -51.71 -16.32
N GLN A 59 8.41 -51.09 -17.10
CA GLN A 59 8.34 -50.82 -18.55
C GLN A 59 7.71 -49.53 -19.07
N ALA A 60 8.55 -48.80 -19.79
CA ALA A 60 8.36 -47.52 -20.42
C ALA A 60 7.45 -47.59 -21.66
N GLN A 61 6.48 -46.67 -21.76
CA GLN A 61 5.92 -46.19 -23.02
C GLN A 61 5.59 -44.70 -22.92
N ALA A 62 5.97 -43.96 -23.96
CA ALA A 62 5.97 -42.51 -24.06
C ALA A 62 4.55 -41.90 -23.97
N ASN A 63 4.42 -40.83 -23.17
CA ASN A 63 3.17 -40.06 -23.02
C ASN A 63 3.05 -38.98 -24.11
N PRO A 64 1.85 -38.75 -24.68
CA PRO A 64 1.61 -37.78 -25.73
C PRO A 64 1.40 -36.39 -25.12
N VAL A 65 2.48 -35.76 -24.67
CA VAL A 65 2.50 -34.33 -24.23
C VAL A 65 3.29 -33.47 -25.23
N VAL A 66 3.72 -34.05 -26.35
CA VAL A 66 4.56 -33.38 -27.36
C VAL A 66 3.74 -32.60 -28.41
N ASP A 67 2.41 -32.78 -28.48
CA ASP A 67 1.63 -32.18 -29.58
C ASP A 67 0.96 -30.82 -29.29
N PHE A 68 0.81 -30.40 -28.02
CA PHE A 68 0.25 -29.07 -27.72
C PHE A 68 1.31 -27.96 -27.74
N VAL A 69 2.56 -28.31 -27.41
CA VAL A 69 3.73 -27.39 -27.51
C VAL A 69 4.06 -27.09 -28.98
N SER A 70 3.70 -28.00 -29.89
CA SER A 70 3.91 -27.85 -31.34
C SER A 70 2.90 -26.91 -32.01
N GLN A 71 1.75 -26.65 -31.39
CA GLN A 71 0.67 -25.87 -32.02
C GLN A 71 0.68 -24.38 -31.65
N VAL A 72 1.28 -24.02 -30.50
CA VAL A 72 1.54 -22.61 -30.12
C VAL A 72 2.78 -22.05 -30.83
N HIS A 73 3.64 -22.90 -31.38
CA HIS A 73 4.82 -22.50 -32.13
C HIS A 73 4.56 -21.99 -33.56
N ARG A 74 3.31 -21.96 -34.04
CA ARG A 74 3.01 -21.56 -35.43
C ARG A 74 2.66 -20.08 -35.64
N TYR A 75 2.58 -19.26 -34.57
CA TYR A 75 2.21 -17.83 -34.68
C TYR A 75 3.12 -16.86 -33.91
N LEU A 76 4.30 -17.29 -33.44
CA LEU A 76 5.34 -16.40 -32.94
C LEU A 76 6.62 -16.61 -33.77
N PRO A 77 7.18 -15.57 -34.41
CA PRO A 77 8.50 -15.67 -35.00
C PRO A 77 9.50 -16.08 -33.92
N LEU A 78 10.26 -17.14 -34.20
CA LEU A 78 11.39 -17.61 -33.40
C LEU A 78 12.46 -16.52 -33.35
N TYR A 79 12.42 -15.65 -32.34
CA TYR A 79 13.62 -14.96 -31.87
C TYR A 79 14.32 -15.88 -30.87
N ARG A 80 15.22 -16.70 -31.39
CA ARG A 80 16.27 -17.34 -30.59
C ARG A 80 17.53 -16.49 -30.82
N ASP A 81 17.57 -15.32 -30.21
CA ASP A 81 18.81 -14.54 -30.21
C ASP A 81 19.74 -15.12 -29.15
N GLU A 82 20.99 -15.36 -29.54
CA GLU A 82 22.09 -15.50 -28.59
C GLU A 82 22.12 -14.27 -27.68
N GLU A 83 22.32 -14.48 -26.38
CA GLU A 83 22.25 -13.44 -25.36
C GLU A 83 23.28 -12.35 -25.68
N PRO A 84 22.86 -11.11 -26.01
CA PRO A 84 23.78 -10.08 -26.47
C PRO A 84 24.72 -9.67 -25.32
N ALA A 85 26.01 -9.54 -25.61
CA ALA A 85 27.03 -9.15 -24.64
C ALA A 85 26.87 -7.71 -24.10
N ALA A 86 25.99 -6.91 -24.71
CA ALA A 86 25.63 -5.58 -24.28
C ALA A 86 24.13 -5.33 -24.50
N PHE A 87 23.40 -5.11 -23.42
CA PHE A 87 22.01 -4.65 -23.41
C PHE A 87 22.02 -3.12 -23.37
N ASN A 88 21.91 -2.48 -24.52
CA ASN A 88 21.76 -1.03 -24.63
C ASN A 88 20.38 -0.75 -25.25
N ASP A 89 19.34 -1.09 -24.49
CA ASP A 89 17.92 -1.10 -24.85
C ASP A 89 17.13 0.10 -24.28
N ASP A 90 17.83 1.15 -23.84
CA ASP A 90 17.20 2.40 -23.41
C ASP A 90 16.51 3.08 -24.60
N GLU A 91 15.20 2.83 -24.77
CA GLU A 91 14.37 3.69 -25.61
C GLU A 91 14.46 5.14 -25.08
N PRO A 92 14.78 6.11 -25.94
CA PRO A 92 14.91 7.50 -25.52
C PRO A 92 13.57 8.02 -24.98
N ILE A 93 13.61 8.70 -23.84
CA ILE A 93 12.42 9.35 -23.25
C ILE A 93 11.91 10.40 -24.23
N VAL A 94 10.81 10.13 -24.91
CA VAL A 94 10.08 11.16 -25.66
C VAL A 94 9.32 12.00 -24.64
N LEU A 95 9.93 13.09 -24.20
CA LEU A 95 9.25 14.17 -23.47
C LEU A 95 8.26 14.86 -24.41
N GLN A 96 7.09 14.26 -24.61
CA GLN A 96 5.98 14.95 -25.27
C GLN A 96 5.50 16.07 -24.34
N SER A 97 5.97 17.28 -24.62
CA SER A 97 5.53 18.51 -23.98
C SER A 97 4.15 18.87 -24.55
N GLU A 98 3.11 18.12 -24.22
CA GLU A 98 1.74 18.52 -24.57
C GLU A 98 1.24 19.52 -23.52
N THR A 99 1.41 20.80 -23.85
CA THR A 99 0.88 21.93 -23.08
C THR A 99 -0.64 21.97 -23.24
N VAL A 100 -1.36 21.20 -22.42
CA VAL A 100 -2.83 21.33 -22.34
C VAL A 100 -3.15 22.43 -21.32
N GLN A 101 -3.50 23.62 -21.82
CA GLN A 101 -4.05 24.68 -20.99
C GLN A 101 -5.47 24.29 -20.54
N ILE A 102 -5.67 24.14 -19.23
CA ILE A 102 -6.99 23.91 -18.61
C ILE A 102 -7.31 25.12 -17.72
N PRO A 103 -8.55 25.67 -17.74
CA PRO A 103 -8.92 26.82 -16.93
C PRO A 103 -8.79 26.56 -15.42
N GLN A 104 -8.34 27.60 -14.73
CA GLN A 104 -8.03 27.65 -13.30
C GLN A 104 -9.28 27.62 -12.41
N THR A 105 -9.30 26.67 -11.49
CA THR A 105 -9.79 26.85 -10.12
C THR A 105 -8.68 26.36 -9.19
N GLU A 106 -7.90 27.31 -8.65
CA GLU A 106 -6.56 27.08 -8.07
C GLU A 106 -6.54 26.51 -6.65
N SER A 107 -7.67 26.50 -5.92
CA SER A 107 -7.68 26.12 -4.50
C SER A 107 -7.82 24.62 -4.24
N ASP A 108 -8.48 23.87 -5.12
CA ASP A 108 -8.87 22.46 -4.87
C ASP A 108 -7.82 21.43 -5.34
N ARG A 109 -6.63 21.91 -5.72
CA ARG A 109 -5.58 21.08 -6.35
C ARG A 109 -4.19 21.23 -5.71
N ARG A 110 -4.07 22.00 -4.64
CA ARG A 110 -2.80 22.16 -3.91
C ARG A 110 -2.79 21.24 -2.69
N VAL A 111 -1.58 20.91 -2.25
CA VAL A 111 -1.38 20.32 -0.93
C VAL A 111 -2.06 21.19 0.12
N GLU A 112 -2.78 20.57 1.03
CA GLU A 112 -3.36 21.21 2.20
C GLU A 112 -2.36 21.11 3.35
N LEU A 113 -2.00 22.26 3.92
CA LEU A 113 -1.15 22.40 5.10
C LEU A 113 -2.01 22.96 6.23
N ARG A 114 -2.05 22.27 7.37
CA ARG A 114 -2.73 22.73 8.58
C ARG A 114 -1.86 22.51 9.80
N THR A 115 -2.03 23.36 10.78
CA THR A 115 -1.34 23.25 12.07
C THR A 115 -2.33 23.24 13.23
N TYR A 116 -2.05 22.43 14.24
CA TYR A 116 -2.90 22.26 15.42
C TYR A 116 -2.06 22.39 16.69
N PRO A 117 -2.24 23.43 17.50
CA PRO A 117 -1.57 23.53 18.79
C PRO A 117 -2.18 22.56 19.80
N GLU A 118 -1.39 22.09 20.77
CA GLU A 118 -1.84 21.21 21.85
C GLU A 118 -2.99 21.83 22.64
N PHE A 119 -2.86 23.11 22.96
CA PHE A 119 -3.90 23.93 23.59
C PHE A 119 -4.19 25.17 22.74
N SER A 120 -5.44 25.59 22.70
CA SER A 120 -5.84 26.84 22.03
C SER A 120 -5.29 28.10 22.72
N ALA A 121 -4.93 27.99 24.01
CA ALA A 121 -4.45 29.10 24.82
C ALA A 121 -3.53 28.63 25.97
N ILE A 122 -2.57 29.48 26.35
CA ILE A 122 -1.66 29.27 27.50
C ILE A 122 -1.66 30.53 28.38
N PRO A 123 -1.69 30.42 29.72
CA PRO A 123 -1.58 31.58 30.60
C PRO A 123 -0.29 32.40 30.39
N GLN A 124 -0.42 33.73 30.32
CA GLN A 124 0.71 34.67 30.11
C GLN A 124 1.83 34.55 31.17
N SER A 125 1.47 34.13 32.38
CA SER A 125 2.39 34.05 33.53
C SER A 125 3.18 32.74 33.61
N SER A 126 2.90 31.77 32.73
CA SER A 126 3.56 30.45 32.73
C SER A 126 4.50 30.28 31.54
N SER A 127 5.62 29.60 31.78
CA SER A 127 6.43 29.00 30.72
C SER A 127 5.91 27.58 30.50
N HIS A 128 5.92 27.12 29.26
CA HIS A 128 5.50 25.78 28.90
C HIS A 128 6.67 25.05 28.23
N GLU A 129 7.15 23.99 28.85
CA GLU A 129 8.13 23.10 28.25
C GLU A 129 7.39 22.07 27.38
N ASP A 130 8.03 21.62 26.31
CA ASP A 130 7.50 20.58 25.42
C ASP A 130 6.07 20.81 24.91
N PHE A 131 5.71 22.07 24.66
CA PHE A 131 4.43 22.40 24.05
C PHE A 131 4.35 21.79 22.65
N THR A 132 3.32 20.99 22.42
CA THR A 132 3.22 20.24 21.17
C THR A 132 2.44 21.01 20.10
N ILE A 133 2.94 20.99 18.87
CA ILE A 133 2.26 21.47 17.68
C ILE A 133 2.22 20.34 16.67
N LEU A 134 1.03 19.97 16.21
CA LEU A 134 0.86 19.03 15.11
C LEU A 134 0.87 19.77 13.77
N ILE A 135 1.66 19.28 12.83
CA ILE A 135 1.66 19.70 11.42
C ILE A 135 1.00 18.60 10.61
N HIS A 136 -0.09 18.95 9.95
CA HIS A 136 -0.85 18.09 9.08
C HIS A 136 -0.65 18.51 7.62
N VAL A 137 -0.17 17.59 6.80
CA VAL A 137 0.00 17.79 5.36
C VAL A 137 -0.85 16.77 4.62
N LYS A 138 -1.64 17.22 3.65
CA LYS A 138 -2.52 16.37 2.84
C LYS A 138 -2.34 16.63 1.36
N ALA A 139 -2.09 15.58 0.60
CA ALA A 139 -2.04 15.67 -0.85
C ALA A 139 -3.45 15.81 -1.44
N PRO A 140 -3.58 16.57 -2.55
CA PRO A 140 -4.87 16.81 -3.19
C PRO A 140 -5.46 15.54 -3.80
N HIS A 141 -6.79 15.48 -3.84
CA HIS A 141 -7.52 14.42 -4.53
C HIS A 141 -7.52 14.68 -6.05
N PRO A 142 -7.15 13.73 -6.90
CA PRO A 142 -7.35 13.84 -8.34
C PRO A 142 -8.86 13.76 -8.64
N THR A 143 -9.48 14.90 -8.92
CA THR A 143 -10.90 14.93 -9.32
C THR A 143 -11.11 14.16 -10.63
N SER A 144 -12.11 13.28 -10.61
CA SER A 144 -12.41 12.20 -11.58
C SER A 144 -12.65 12.63 -13.03
N THR A 145 -12.70 13.93 -13.32
CA THR A 145 -12.81 14.46 -14.69
C THR A 145 -11.46 14.71 -15.37
N SER A 146 -10.33 14.46 -14.69
CA SER A 146 -8.97 14.67 -15.23
C SER A 146 -8.09 13.42 -15.28
N VAL A 147 -8.68 12.22 -15.28
CA VAL A 147 -7.97 10.91 -15.18
C VAL A 147 -7.08 10.57 -16.40
N GLN A 148 -6.93 11.48 -17.36
CA GLN A 148 -5.94 11.37 -18.43
C GLN A 148 -4.82 12.44 -18.37
N SER A 149 -4.71 13.22 -17.29
CA SER A 149 -3.66 14.23 -17.17
C SER A 149 -2.44 13.74 -16.37
N SER A 150 -1.42 13.29 -17.11
CA SER A 150 0.01 13.45 -16.79
C SER A 150 0.41 13.25 -15.32
N ARG A 151 0.46 12.00 -14.86
CA ARG A 151 1.28 11.66 -13.69
C ARG A 151 2.75 11.62 -14.08
N ALA A 152 3.65 11.81 -13.11
CA ALA A 152 5.08 11.65 -13.37
C ALA A 152 5.37 10.22 -13.86
N PRO A 153 6.21 10.05 -14.90
CA PRO A 153 6.71 8.74 -15.30
C PRO A 153 7.36 8.00 -14.14
N ILE A 154 7.11 6.70 -14.00
CA ILE A 154 7.70 5.86 -12.96
C ILE A 154 8.61 4.78 -13.55
N ASP A 155 9.67 4.47 -12.81
CA ASP A 155 10.48 3.27 -13.01
C ASP A 155 10.05 2.23 -11.97
N LEU A 156 9.30 1.21 -12.38
CA LEU A 156 8.90 0.11 -11.52
C LEU A 156 9.80 -1.10 -11.73
N VAL A 157 10.41 -1.59 -10.66
CA VAL A 157 11.19 -2.84 -10.66
C VAL A 157 10.51 -3.86 -9.77
N ALA A 158 9.98 -4.92 -10.36
CA ALA A 158 9.33 -6.02 -9.64
C ALA A 158 10.30 -7.20 -9.51
N VAL A 159 10.80 -7.44 -8.29
CA VAL A 159 11.62 -8.63 -7.98
C VAL A 159 10.71 -9.72 -7.41
N ILE A 160 10.63 -10.86 -8.10
CA ILE A 160 9.62 -11.90 -7.89
C ILE A 160 10.29 -13.23 -7.59
N ASP A 161 9.95 -13.80 -6.43
CA ASP A 161 10.32 -15.17 -6.10
C ASP A 161 9.49 -16.16 -6.94
N VAL A 162 10.19 -17.04 -7.66
CA VAL A 162 9.60 -18.14 -8.44
C VAL A 162 10.04 -19.52 -7.90
N SER A 163 10.53 -19.56 -6.66
CA SER A 163 10.89 -20.79 -5.96
C SER A 163 9.68 -21.73 -5.78
N GLY A 164 9.95 -22.98 -5.41
CA GLY A 164 8.91 -24.00 -5.27
C GLY A 164 7.80 -23.64 -4.27
N SER A 165 8.09 -22.81 -3.25
CA SER A 165 7.10 -22.35 -2.26
C SER A 165 6.06 -21.37 -2.82
N MET A 166 6.37 -20.78 -3.98
CA MET A 166 5.49 -19.85 -4.72
C MET A 166 4.62 -20.58 -5.74
N ALA A 167 4.85 -21.88 -5.99
CA ALA A 167 4.09 -22.65 -6.97
C ALA A 167 2.57 -22.68 -6.67
N GLY A 168 1.77 -22.91 -7.71
CA GLY A 168 0.31 -22.95 -7.61
C GLY A 168 -0.32 -21.57 -7.48
N THR A 169 -1.23 -21.43 -6.53
CA THR A 169 -2.12 -20.26 -6.41
C THR A 169 -1.38 -18.96 -6.09
N LYS A 170 -0.32 -18.99 -5.27
CA LYS A 170 0.49 -17.79 -4.91
C LYS A 170 1.06 -17.11 -6.15
N LEU A 171 1.79 -17.84 -6.99
CA LEU A 171 2.35 -17.31 -8.23
C LEU A 171 1.26 -16.93 -9.24
N ALA A 172 0.15 -17.66 -9.31
CA ALA A 172 -0.97 -17.30 -10.18
C ALA A 172 -1.61 -15.95 -9.78
N LEU A 173 -1.83 -15.73 -8.48
CA LEU A 173 -2.37 -14.47 -7.96
C LEU A 173 -1.37 -13.33 -8.09
N LEU A 174 -0.07 -13.59 -7.88
CA LEU A 174 0.98 -12.60 -8.11
C LEU A 174 1.06 -12.16 -9.57
N LYS A 175 1.00 -13.11 -10.53
CA LYS A 175 0.92 -12.82 -11.96
C LYS A 175 -0.30 -11.97 -12.31
N ARG A 176 -1.45 -12.28 -11.71
CA ARG A 176 -2.69 -11.50 -11.91
C ARG A 176 -2.58 -10.09 -11.33
N ALA A 177 -2.00 -9.96 -10.13
CA ALA A 177 -1.75 -8.65 -9.51
C ALA A 177 -0.79 -7.83 -10.38
N LEU A 178 0.33 -8.40 -10.83
CA LEU A 178 1.26 -7.72 -11.73
C LEU A 178 0.63 -7.39 -13.09
N GLY A 179 -0.23 -8.27 -13.62
CA GLY A 179 -1.00 -7.99 -14.83
C GLY A 179 -1.90 -6.76 -14.69
N PHE A 180 -2.53 -6.57 -13.54
CA PHE A 180 -3.28 -5.35 -13.24
C PHE A 180 -2.37 -4.12 -13.19
N VAL A 181 -1.19 -4.24 -12.59
CA VAL A 181 -0.22 -3.14 -12.55
C VAL A 181 0.19 -2.71 -13.95
N ILE A 182 0.55 -3.67 -14.81
CA ILE A 182 0.92 -3.43 -16.20
C ILE A 182 -0.20 -2.69 -16.95
N GLN A 183 -1.46 -3.04 -16.71
CA GLN A 183 -2.61 -2.37 -17.33
C GLN A 183 -2.79 -0.91 -16.88
N ASN A 184 -2.23 -0.52 -15.75
CA ASN A 184 -2.30 0.83 -15.20
C ASN A 184 -0.99 1.63 -15.36
N LEU A 185 0.04 1.04 -15.98
CA LEU A 185 1.22 1.76 -16.43
C LEU A 185 0.86 2.53 -17.71
N GLY A 186 1.26 3.80 -17.75
CA GLY A 186 1.15 4.66 -18.91
C GLY A 186 2.31 4.46 -19.90
N PRO A 187 2.22 5.06 -21.09
CA PRO A 187 3.20 4.91 -22.17
C PRO A 187 4.59 5.49 -21.83
N SER A 188 4.69 6.32 -20.80
CA SER A 188 5.95 6.92 -20.37
C SER A 188 6.62 6.16 -19.21
N ASP A 189 5.97 5.14 -18.65
CA ASP A 189 6.53 4.38 -17.54
C ASP A 189 7.42 3.25 -18.01
N ARG A 190 8.37 2.86 -17.14
CA ARG A 190 9.26 1.73 -17.39
C ARG A 190 9.01 0.65 -16.35
N LEU A 191 8.86 -0.59 -16.82
CA LEU A 191 8.72 -1.77 -15.97
C LEU A 191 9.86 -2.73 -16.24
N SER A 192 10.45 -3.23 -15.15
CA SER A 192 11.33 -4.40 -15.19
C SER A 192 10.84 -5.46 -14.22
N VAL A 193 10.88 -6.71 -14.66
CA VAL A 193 10.48 -7.87 -13.85
C VAL A 193 11.67 -8.81 -13.72
N ILE A 194 12.14 -8.99 -12.49
CA ILE A 194 13.26 -9.88 -12.14
C ILE A 194 12.69 -11.11 -11.45
N ALA A 195 12.76 -12.28 -12.09
CA ALA A 195 12.43 -13.54 -11.44
C ALA A 195 13.68 -14.16 -10.78
N PHE A 196 13.56 -14.63 -9.53
CA PHE A 196 14.65 -15.30 -8.82
C PHE A 196 14.19 -16.62 -8.17
N SER A 197 15.10 -17.59 -8.08
CA SER A 197 14.93 -18.81 -7.30
C SER A 197 16.25 -19.19 -6.61
N SER A 198 17.07 -20.08 -7.20
CA SER A 198 18.40 -20.44 -6.71
C SER A 198 19.55 -19.62 -7.32
N MET A 199 19.29 -18.95 -8.44
CA MET A 199 20.21 -18.01 -9.08
C MET A 199 19.48 -16.68 -9.29
N ALA A 200 20.08 -15.58 -8.84
CA ALA A 200 19.65 -14.25 -9.23
C ALA A 200 20.38 -13.87 -10.52
N ARG A 201 19.64 -13.65 -11.61
CA ARG A 201 20.22 -13.08 -12.85
C ARG A 201 20.11 -11.57 -12.77
N ARG A 202 21.23 -10.89 -13.00
CA ARG A 202 21.32 -9.42 -13.04
C ARG A 202 20.73 -8.94 -14.36
N LEU A 203 19.65 -8.15 -14.28
CA LEU A 203 18.98 -7.61 -15.46
C LEU A 203 19.20 -6.10 -15.65
N PHE A 204 20.10 -5.46 -14.89
CA PHE A 204 20.42 -4.03 -15.00
C PHE A 204 21.92 -3.72 -14.95
N HIS A 205 22.29 -2.53 -15.44
CA HIS A 205 23.56 -1.89 -15.12
C HIS A 205 23.55 -1.33 -13.69
N LEU A 206 24.74 -1.26 -13.07
CA LEU A 206 24.93 -0.63 -11.76
C LEU A 206 24.52 0.84 -11.84
N ARG A 207 23.44 1.22 -11.15
CA ARG A 207 23.05 2.63 -10.98
C ARG A 207 24.09 3.28 -10.05
N ARG A 208 24.64 4.44 -10.44
CA ARG A 208 25.49 5.23 -9.54
C ARG A 208 24.69 5.54 -8.28
N MET A 209 25.18 5.12 -7.11
CA MET A 209 24.63 5.47 -5.80
C MET A 209 24.94 6.94 -5.48
N SER A 210 24.41 7.86 -6.29
CA SER A 210 24.28 9.28 -5.94
C SER A 210 23.27 9.43 -4.80
N GLU A 211 23.14 10.62 -4.21
CA GLU A 211 22.10 10.88 -3.19
C GLU A 211 20.68 10.49 -3.64
N ILE A 212 20.41 10.51 -4.95
CA ILE A 212 19.14 10.08 -5.55
C ILE A 212 19.07 8.56 -5.72
N GLY A 213 20.17 7.92 -6.13
CA GLY A 213 20.24 6.45 -6.27
C GLY A 213 20.15 5.71 -4.92
N GLN A 214 20.56 6.36 -3.84
CA GLN A 214 20.43 5.86 -2.46
C GLN A 214 19.01 6.00 -1.88
N ARG A 215 18.11 6.75 -2.53
CA ARG A 215 16.75 7.05 -2.05
C ARG A 215 15.64 6.29 -2.80
N ILE A 216 15.95 5.11 -3.34
CA ILE A 216 14.93 4.29 -4.01
C ILE A 216 14.16 3.50 -2.95
N PRO A 217 12.85 3.74 -2.76
CA PRO A 217 12.07 3.00 -1.78
C PRO A 217 11.88 1.54 -2.23
N ILE A 218 12.20 0.61 -1.32
CA ILE A 218 11.99 -0.83 -1.53
C ILE A 218 10.77 -1.26 -0.71
N HIS A 219 9.70 -1.61 -1.40
CA HIS A 219 8.51 -2.19 -0.78
C HIS A 219 8.64 -3.72 -0.77
N ALA A 220 8.69 -4.32 0.42
CA ALA A 220 8.89 -5.75 0.61
C ALA A 220 7.57 -6.45 0.99
N PHE A 221 7.29 -7.58 0.35
CA PHE A 221 6.10 -8.39 0.61
C PHE A 221 6.50 -9.78 1.12
N GLY A 222 6.10 -10.10 2.34
CA GLY A 222 6.27 -11.43 2.93
C GLY A 222 5.02 -12.28 2.75
N PHE A 223 5.12 -13.41 2.03
CA PHE A 223 3.99 -14.31 1.79
C PHE A 223 4.01 -15.49 2.75
N GLY A 224 2.90 -15.72 3.46
CA GLY A 224 2.74 -16.85 4.38
C GLY A 224 3.77 -16.87 5.50
N THR A 225 4.01 -18.02 6.12
CA THR A 225 4.89 -18.16 7.29
C THR A 225 6.37 -18.40 6.95
N ASP A 226 6.67 -18.68 5.69
CA ASP A 226 7.95 -19.30 5.28
C ASP A 226 8.97 -18.28 4.77
N HIS A 227 8.88 -17.03 5.22
CA HIS A 227 9.78 -15.94 4.82
C HIS A 227 10.50 -15.35 6.04
N ASP A 228 11.71 -14.82 5.82
CA ASP A 228 12.42 -14.07 6.85
C ASP A 228 11.87 -12.64 6.94
N SER A 229 10.88 -12.47 7.82
CA SER A 229 10.25 -11.17 8.07
C SER A 229 11.22 -10.11 8.60
N THR A 230 12.24 -10.50 9.36
CA THR A 230 13.24 -9.57 9.89
C THR A 230 14.09 -9.02 8.75
N ALA A 231 14.63 -9.88 7.90
CA ALA A 231 15.44 -9.47 6.75
C ALA A 231 14.66 -8.58 5.78
N LEU A 232 13.43 -8.97 5.42
CA LEU A 232 12.57 -8.18 4.52
C LEU A 232 12.20 -6.81 5.12
N HIS A 233 11.92 -6.76 6.42
CA HIS A 233 11.66 -5.50 7.12
C HIS A 233 12.89 -4.59 7.12
N SER A 234 14.07 -5.10 7.45
CA SER A 234 15.31 -4.30 7.46
C SER A 234 15.65 -3.71 6.09
N ILE A 235 15.43 -4.48 5.01
CA ILE A 235 15.61 -3.99 3.62
C ILE A 235 14.64 -2.83 3.34
N ALA A 236 13.35 -3.01 3.66
CA ALA A 236 12.34 -1.99 3.43
C ALA A 236 12.63 -0.74 4.26
N GLU A 237 12.92 -0.88 5.54
CA GLU A 237 13.22 0.22 6.47
C GLU A 237 14.43 1.04 6.03
N THR A 238 15.54 0.39 5.66
CA THR A 238 16.78 1.06 5.21
C THR A 238 16.55 1.91 3.95
N SER A 239 15.56 1.55 3.13
CA SER A 239 15.23 2.25 1.89
C SER A 239 14.10 3.28 2.04
N SER A 240 13.59 3.52 3.25
CA SER A 240 12.36 4.30 3.50
C SER A 240 11.13 3.75 2.76
N GLY A 241 11.15 2.45 2.46
CA GLY A 241 10.04 1.70 1.90
C GLY A 241 9.15 1.09 2.98
N THR A 242 8.27 0.18 2.58
CA THR A 242 7.31 -0.46 3.51
C THR A 242 7.38 -1.98 3.46
N PHE A 243 7.15 -2.62 4.60
CA PHE A 243 7.03 -4.07 4.71
C PHE A 243 5.56 -4.47 4.92
N SER A 244 5.05 -5.31 4.02
CA SER A 244 3.68 -5.84 4.03
C SER A 244 3.66 -7.34 4.28
N PHE A 245 2.94 -7.78 5.30
CA PHE A 245 2.77 -9.19 5.62
C PHE A 245 1.45 -9.73 5.08
N ILE A 246 1.52 -10.74 4.22
CA ILE A 246 0.37 -11.35 3.56
C ILE A 246 0.23 -12.80 4.05
N GLU A 247 -0.67 -13.00 5.02
CA GLU A 247 -0.90 -14.29 5.66
C GLU A 247 -1.71 -15.25 4.77
N THR A 248 -2.70 -14.73 4.03
CA THR A 248 -3.57 -15.53 3.16
C THR A 248 -3.41 -15.17 1.69
N GLU A 249 -3.48 -16.17 0.82
CA GLU A 249 -3.36 -15.98 -0.63
C GLU A 249 -4.38 -14.99 -1.20
N SER A 250 -5.61 -14.98 -0.66
CA SER A 250 -6.65 -14.04 -1.09
C SER A 250 -6.30 -12.57 -0.83
N ALA A 251 -5.41 -12.28 0.12
CA ALA A 251 -5.00 -10.91 0.44
C ALA A 251 -3.85 -10.40 -0.44
N ILE A 252 -3.28 -11.24 -1.32
CA ILE A 252 -2.17 -10.85 -2.21
C ILE A 252 -2.61 -9.68 -3.11
N GLN A 253 -3.79 -9.80 -3.73
CA GLN A 253 -4.27 -8.78 -4.67
C GLN A 253 -4.52 -7.44 -3.99
N ASP A 254 -5.15 -7.46 -2.81
CA ASP A 254 -5.44 -6.27 -2.01
C ASP A 254 -4.13 -5.58 -1.56
N ALA A 255 -3.16 -6.36 -1.10
CA ALA A 255 -1.85 -5.85 -0.67
C ALA A 255 -1.08 -5.16 -1.81
N PHE A 256 -1.10 -5.75 -3.02
CA PHE A 256 -0.48 -5.15 -4.20
C PHE A 256 -1.22 -3.89 -4.64
N ALA A 257 -2.54 -3.90 -4.65
CA ALA A 257 -3.34 -2.72 -4.99
C ALA A 257 -3.08 -1.56 -4.02
N GLN A 258 -2.97 -1.85 -2.72
CA GLN A 258 -2.68 -0.86 -1.69
C GLN A 258 -1.30 -0.19 -1.89
N CYS A 259 -0.27 -0.98 -2.20
CA CYS A 259 1.08 -0.45 -2.40
C CYS A 259 1.23 0.24 -3.77
N ILE A 260 0.74 -0.39 -4.84
CA ILE A 260 1.00 0.08 -6.21
C ILE A 260 0.01 1.17 -6.61
N GLY A 261 -1.22 1.14 -6.10
CA GLY A 261 -2.16 2.26 -6.26
C GLY A 261 -1.58 3.57 -5.70
N GLY A 262 -0.74 3.50 -4.66
CA GLY A 262 0.03 4.64 -4.16
C GLY A 262 1.08 5.12 -5.17
N LEU A 263 1.95 4.21 -5.63
CA LEU A 263 3.02 4.52 -6.60
C LEU A 263 2.49 5.16 -7.90
N LEU A 264 1.35 4.66 -8.40
CA LEU A 264 0.72 5.18 -9.62
C LEU A 264 -0.03 6.50 -9.39
N SER A 265 -0.05 7.02 -8.16
CA SER A 265 -0.79 8.23 -7.78
C SER A 265 0.13 9.28 -7.17
N ALA A 266 1.45 9.23 -7.39
CA ALA A 266 2.36 10.27 -6.92
C ALA A 266 2.00 11.63 -7.54
N VAL A 267 1.55 12.57 -6.70
CA VAL A 267 1.15 13.93 -7.10
C VAL A 267 2.16 14.99 -6.67
N VAL A 268 2.94 14.70 -5.62
CA VAL A 268 3.88 15.60 -4.96
C VAL A 268 5.26 14.94 -4.94
N GLN A 269 6.28 15.67 -5.36
CA GLN A 269 7.68 15.21 -5.38
C GLN A 269 8.56 16.10 -4.50
N GLU A 270 9.60 15.51 -3.90
CA GLU A 270 10.64 16.22 -3.14
C GLU A 270 10.10 17.18 -2.05
N MET A 271 9.03 16.79 -1.34
CA MET A 271 8.47 17.64 -0.30
C MET A 271 9.40 17.79 0.89
N GLN A 272 9.52 19.04 1.35
CA GLN A 272 10.24 19.42 2.55
C GLN A 272 9.38 20.37 3.40
N VAL A 273 9.27 20.07 4.69
CA VAL A 273 8.66 20.95 5.69
C VAL A 273 9.77 21.65 6.46
N LYS A 274 9.74 22.98 6.52
CA LYS A 274 10.69 23.83 7.25
C LYS A 274 9.95 24.57 8.35
N LEU A 275 10.62 24.74 9.48
CA LEU A 275 10.07 25.33 10.69
C LEU A 275 10.97 26.48 11.12
N GLU A 276 10.36 27.58 11.51
CA GLU A 276 11.06 28.75 12.02
C GLU A 276 10.32 29.33 13.22
N CYS A 277 10.97 29.32 14.38
CA CYS A 277 10.45 29.92 15.62
C CYS A 277 10.48 31.44 15.47
N SER A 278 9.30 32.06 15.51
CA SER A 278 9.14 33.50 15.26
C SER A 278 9.53 34.35 16.46
N ASP A 279 9.04 33.99 17.65
CA ASP A 279 9.39 34.70 18.87
C ASP A 279 10.84 34.36 19.30
N PRO A 280 11.65 35.37 19.72
CA PRO A 280 13.02 35.16 20.15
C PRO A 280 13.23 34.14 21.26
N GLY A 281 12.27 34.02 22.19
CA GLY A 281 12.38 33.14 23.33
C GLY A 281 11.75 31.76 23.13
N VAL A 282 11.04 31.53 22.02
CA VAL A 282 10.51 30.20 21.67
C VAL A 282 11.65 29.37 21.06
N LEU A 283 11.88 28.19 21.64
CA LEU A 283 12.93 27.27 21.20
C LEU A 283 12.34 25.94 20.74
N LEU A 284 12.81 25.43 19.61
CA LEU A 284 12.49 24.12 19.08
C LEU A 284 13.27 23.04 19.84
N ASN A 285 12.56 22.17 20.57
CA ASN A 285 13.18 21.10 21.35
C ASN A 285 13.39 19.82 20.53
N SER A 286 12.31 19.29 19.94
CA SER A 286 12.41 18.06 19.12
C SER A 286 11.34 17.96 18.04
N LEU A 287 11.65 17.19 17.00
CA LEU A 287 10.72 16.85 15.91
C LEU A 287 10.42 15.35 15.94
N LYS A 288 9.15 14.99 16.11
CA LYS A 288 8.68 13.61 16.03
C LYS A 288 8.12 13.36 14.64
N SER A 289 9.01 12.94 13.74
CA SER A 289 8.68 12.70 12.33
C SER A 289 8.53 11.21 11.97
N GLY A 290 8.53 10.29 12.93
CA GLY A 290 8.47 8.85 12.62
C GLY A 290 9.71 8.39 11.83
N GLY A 291 9.49 7.73 10.69
CA GLY A 291 10.54 7.23 9.80
C GLY A 291 11.13 8.26 8.83
N TYR A 292 10.69 9.52 8.90
CA TYR A 292 11.17 10.59 8.02
C TYR A 292 12.38 11.30 8.62
N ASP A 293 13.41 11.54 7.80
CA ASP A 293 14.59 12.30 8.22
C ASP A 293 14.20 13.71 8.67
N ASN A 294 14.68 14.09 9.85
CA ASN A 294 14.51 15.43 10.38
C ASN A 294 15.85 15.97 10.91
N GLN A 295 15.93 17.29 10.99
CA GLN A 295 17.07 18.00 11.56
C GLN A 295 16.59 19.24 12.28
N VAL A 296 17.13 19.47 13.48
CA VAL A 296 17.01 20.73 14.22
C VAL A 296 18.34 21.45 14.12
N ASP A 297 18.30 22.75 13.80
CA ASP A 297 19.49 23.59 13.67
C ASP A 297 20.12 23.85 15.04
N THR A 298 21.41 24.18 15.06
CA THR A 298 22.19 24.41 16.29
C THR A 298 21.67 25.54 17.16
N ASP A 299 20.92 26.47 16.57
CA ASP A 299 20.28 27.59 17.25
C ASP A 299 18.96 27.19 17.95
N SER A 300 18.47 25.95 17.76
CA SER A 300 17.16 25.49 18.21
C SER A 300 16.02 26.45 17.80
N ARG A 301 16.17 27.16 16.68
CA ARG A 301 15.16 28.10 16.16
C ARG A 301 14.63 27.68 14.80
N ARG A 302 15.36 26.83 14.09
CA ARG A 302 14.92 26.25 12.82
C ARG A 302 14.93 24.74 12.85
N GLY A 303 13.99 24.16 12.11
CA GLY A 303 13.88 22.73 11.91
C GLY A 303 13.53 22.40 10.46
N SER A 304 13.87 21.20 10.02
CA SER A 304 13.42 20.69 8.73
C SER A 304 13.09 19.21 8.78
N ILE A 305 12.07 18.80 8.02
CA ILE A 305 11.63 17.42 7.84
C ILE A 305 11.62 17.13 6.33
N LYS A 306 12.32 16.08 5.92
CA LYS A 306 12.35 15.62 4.54
C LYS A 306 11.28 14.55 4.36
N VAL A 307 10.19 14.92 3.69
CA VAL A 307 9.04 14.03 3.51
C VAL A 307 9.17 13.21 2.22
N GLY A 308 9.75 13.80 1.17
CA GLY A 308 9.93 13.14 -0.12
C GLY A 308 8.63 13.13 -0.93
N ASP A 309 8.29 11.99 -1.51
CA ASP A 309 7.16 11.87 -2.42
C ASP A 309 5.87 11.50 -1.69
N ILE A 310 4.77 12.17 -2.01
CA ILE A 310 3.44 11.93 -1.43
C ILE A 310 2.46 11.56 -2.55
N TYR A 311 1.68 10.51 -2.29
CA TYR A 311 0.65 10.03 -3.22
C TYR A 311 -0.68 10.77 -3.05
N ALA A 312 -1.54 10.72 -4.05
CA ALA A 312 -2.87 11.31 -3.99
C ALA A 312 -3.63 10.85 -2.74
N ASP A 313 -4.32 11.79 -2.09
CA ASP A 313 -5.03 11.61 -0.82
C ASP A 313 -4.19 11.16 0.39
N GLU A 314 -2.89 10.95 0.24
CA GLU A 314 -2.05 10.65 1.38
C GLU A 314 -1.93 11.86 2.28
N GLU A 315 -1.86 11.57 3.57
CA GLU A 315 -1.72 12.56 4.61
C GLU A 315 -0.50 12.21 5.49
N ARG A 316 0.15 13.24 6.04
CA ARG A 316 1.29 13.13 6.94
C ARG A 316 1.12 14.06 8.13
N ASP A 317 1.36 13.50 9.30
CA ASP A 317 1.29 14.18 10.59
C ASP A 317 2.68 14.20 11.25
N PHE A 318 3.09 15.36 11.73
CA PHE A 318 4.36 15.52 12.43
C PHE A 318 4.14 16.30 13.72
N LEU A 319 4.70 15.82 14.84
CA LEU A 319 4.66 16.58 16.09
C LEU A 319 5.95 17.38 16.28
N VAL A 320 5.79 18.64 16.64
CA VAL A 320 6.85 19.60 16.89
C VAL A 320 6.75 20.02 18.35
N LEU A 321 7.80 19.76 19.12
CA LEU A 321 7.86 20.14 20.53
C LEU A 321 8.65 21.43 20.67
N VAL A 322 8.02 22.46 21.24
CA VAL A 322 8.63 23.77 21.46
C VAL A 322 8.57 24.19 22.92
N ASN A 323 9.60 24.88 23.38
CA ASN A 323 9.62 25.52 24.68
C ASN A 323 9.12 26.96 24.53
N ILE A 324 8.05 27.29 25.24
CA ILE A 324 7.40 28.59 25.22
C ILE A 324 7.80 29.35 26.49
N PRO A 325 8.47 30.51 26.38
CA PRO A 325 8.83 31.32 27.52
C PRO A 325 7.60 32.05 28.08
N ARG A 326 7.72 32.60 29.29
CA ARG A 326 6.70 33.49 29.84
C ARG A 326 6.61 34.74 28.97
N SER A 327 5.42 35.06 28.49
CA SER A 327 5.16 36.23 27.65
C SER A 327 3.94 37.00 28.16
N GLN A 328 4.09 38.32 28.28
CA GLN A 328 2.99 39.23 28.64
C GLN A 328 2.12 39.63 27.45
N GLN A 329 2.40 39.08 26.26
CA GLN A 329 1.64 39.36 25.04
C GLN A 329 0.28 38.65 25.07
N GLU A 330 -0.76 39.31 24.54
CA GLU A 330 -2.10 38.71 24.40
C GLU A 330 -2.13 37.61 23.33
N THR A 331 -1.25 37.68 22.34
CA THR A 331 -1.11 36.67 21.29
C THR A 331 0.36 36.55 20.92
N THR A 332 0.88 35.32 20.97
CA THR A 332 2.28 35.02 20.62
C THR A 332 2.29 34.14 19.37
N MET A 333 3.07 34.53 18.36
CA MET A 333 3.33 33.69 17.20
C MET A 333 4.49 32.75 17.51
N LEU A 334 4.22 31.45 17.55
CA LEU A 334 5.18 30.44 17.99
C LEU A 334 6.10 30.03 16.85
N VAL A 335 5.53 29.44 15.79
CA VAL A 335 6.28 28.80 14.71
C VAL A 335 5.63 29.14 13.37
N LYS A 336 6.46 29.48 12.39
CA LYS A 336 6.09 29.52 10.98
C LYS A 336 6.46 28.20 10.33
N VAL A 337 5.49 27.58 9.68
CA VAL A 337 5.65 26.33 8.96
C VAL A 337 5.65 26.63 7.48
N ASN A 338 6.75 26.35 6.79
CA ASN A 338 6.86 26.47 5.34
C ASN A 338 6.97 25.08 4.72
N CYS A 339 6.02 24.72 3.87
CA CYS A 339 6.03 23.49 3.11
C CYS A 339 6.38 23.79 1.64
N ALA A 340 7.52 23.28 1.20
CA ALA A 340 7.99 23.41 -0.18
C ALA A 340 7.95 22.05 -0.88
N TYR A 341 7.40 21.98 -2.08
CA TYR A 341 7.35 20.77 -2.88
C TYR A 341 7.37 21.05 -4.38
N LYS A 342 7.61 20.00 -5.17
CA LYS A 342 7.51 20.04 -6.62
C LYS A 342 6.22 19.34 -7.08
N ASP A 343 5.38 20.06 -7.81
CA ASP A 343 4.17 19.46 -8.40
C ASP A 343 4.57 18.46 -9.50
N SER A 344 4.06 17.23 -9.41
CA SER A 344 4.43 16.15 -10.33
C SER A 344 4.01 16.41 -11.79
N ARG A 345 2.98 17.23 -12.02
CA ARG A 345 2.40 17.54 -13.33
C ARG A 345 2.99 18.81 -13.90
N THR A 346 2.98 19.93 -13.15
CA THR A 346 3.51 21.20 -13.67
C THR A 346 5.04 21.26 -13.60
N LYS A 347 5.66 20.41 -12.78
CA LYS A 347 7.09 20.44 -12.44
C LYS A 347 7.55 21.74 -11.77
N GLU A 348 6.62 22.62 -11.42
CA GLU A 348 6.90 23.87 -10.71
C GLU A 348 7.10 23.61 -9.22
N ARG A 349 7.90 24.48 -8.59
CA ARG A 349 8.05 24.49 -7.13
C ARG A 349 6.96 25.34 -6.53
N VAL A 350 6.24 24.75 -5.57
CA VAL A 350 5.18 25.40 -4.81
C VAL A 350 5.63 25.51 -3.37
N GLU A 351 5.42 26.69 -2.78
CA GLU A 351 5.63 26.94 -1.36
C GLU A 351 4.28 27.32 -0.71
N LEU A 352 4.02 26.75 0.45
CA LEU A 352 2.85 26.98 1.28
C LEU A 352 3.33 27.36 2.67
N GLN A 353 2.66 28.32 3.30
CA GLN A 353 3.01 28.77 4.64
C GLN A 353 1.79 28.72 5.55
N ASP A 354 2.01 28.32 6.79
CA ASP A 354 1.03 28.40 7.87
C ASP A 354 1.73 28.92 9.13
N GLU A 355 0.99 29.63 9.98
CA GLU A 355 1.53 30.29 11.16
C GLU A 355 0.78 29.85 12.42
N VAL A 356 1.53 29.32 13.39
CA VAL A 356 0.95 28.87 14.65
C VAL A 356 0.96 30.02 15.64
N THR A 357 -0.24 30.49 15.99
CA THR A 357 -0.44 31.53 16.99
C THR A 357 -1.14 30.94 18.20
N ILE A 358 -0.79 31.44 19.39
CA ILE A 358 -1.41 31.03 20.64
C ILE A 358 -1.91 32.23 21.42
N GLN A 359 -3.08 32.09 22.01
CA GLN A 359 -3.66 33.12 22.85
C GLN A 359 -3.06 33.04 24.26
N GLY A 360 -2.70 34.20 24.79
CA GLY A 360 -2.23 34.38 26.16
C GLY A 360 -3.31 35.00 27.03
N PRO A 361 -4.33 34.28 27.52
CA PRO A 361 -5.30 34.86 28.45
C PRO A 361 -4.67 35.03 29.85
N LYS A 362 -5.20 35.99 30.61
CA LYS A 362 -4.79 36.21 32.02
C LYS A 362 -5.25 35.06 32.93
N PHE A 363 -6.33 34.39 32.56
CA PHE A 363 -6.90 33.23 33.25
C PHE A 363 -7.36 32.21 32.20
N CYS A 364 -6.90 30.97 32.32
CA CYS A 364 -7.30 29.88 31.45
C CYS A 364 -8.06 28.85 32.30
N ALA A 365 -9.37 28.73 32.10
CA ALA A 365 -10.15 27.64 32.68
C ALA A 365 -10.00 26.42 31.77
N ASP A 366 -9.51 25.32 32.34
CA ASP A 366 -9.29 24.00 31.72
C ASP A 366 -8.66 23.99 30.32
N GLN A 367 -7.37 23.68 30.28
CA GLN A 367 -6.64 23.45 29.04
C GLN A 367 -7.05 22.10 28.44
N GLU A 368 -7.98 22.12 27.48
CA GLU A 368 -8.35 20.92 26.72
C GLU A 368 -7.34 20.65 25.61
N VAL A 369 -6.76 19.44 25.62
CA VAL A 369 -5.87 18.96 24.55
C VAL A 369 -6.65 18.78 23.25
N SER A 370 -6.11 19.28 22.14
CA SER A 370 -6.64 19.02 20.79
C SER A 370 -6.70 17.51 20.50
N ILE A 371 -7.84 17.08 19.95
CA ILE A 371 -8.08 15.66 19.59
C ILE A 371 -7.06 15.19 18.55
N GLU A 372 -6.70 16.06 17.60
CA GLU A 372 -5.72 15.76 16.55
C GLU A 372 -4.32 15.52 17.13
N VAL A 373 -3.89 16.38 18.07
CA VAL A 373 -2.59 16.23 18.75
C VAL A 373 -2.56 14.97 19.61
N ASP A 374 -3.63 14.70 20.36
CA ASP A 374 -3.74 13.49 21.19
C ASP A 374 -3.77 12.21 20.33
N ARG A 375 -4.54 12.20 19.23
CA ARG A 375 -4.59 11.09 18.27
C ARG A 375 -3.18 10.74 17.78
N GLU A 376 -2.37 11.75 17.48
CA GLU A 376 -1.05 11.50 16.92
C GLU A 376 -0.01 11.09 17.96
N TRP A 377 -0.10 11.61 19.17
CA TRP A 377 0.65 11.07 20.32
C TRP A 377 0.31 9.60 20.57
N ASN A 378 -0.97 9.24 20.51
CA ASN A 378 -1.43 7.86 20.68
C ASN A 378 -0.81 6.94 19.61
N ARG A 379 -0.72 7.38 18.35
CA ARG A 379 -0.05 6.62 17.29
C ARG A 379 1.43 6.38 17.58
N LEU A 380 2.18 7.44 17.93
CA LEU A 380 3.61 7.34 18.20
C LEU A 380 3.91 6.46 19.41
N ARG A 381 3.16 6.64 20.51
CA ARG A 381 3.29 5.81 21.72
C ARG A 381 2.90 4.36 21.46
N ALA A 382 1.93 4.11 20.58
CA ALA A 382 1.60 2.74 20.16
C ALA A 382 2.77 2.07 19.41
N ALA A 383 3.41 2.79 18.48
CA ALA A 383 4.60 2.27 17.79
C ALA A 383 5.76 2.00 18.75
N GLU A 384 5.97 2.87 19.74
CA GLU A 384 6.96 2.67 20.81
C GLU A 384 6.63 1.44 21.68
N ALA A 385 5.36 1.27 22.07
CA ALA A 385 4.90 0.09 22.80
C ALA A 385 5.06 -1.20 21.99
N MET A 386 4.74 -1.18 20.69
CA MET A 386 4.97 -2.31 19.78
C MET A 386 6.47 -2.66 19.68
N SER A 387 7.34 -1.65 19.57
CA SER A 387 8.80 -1.83 19.53
C SER A 387 9.33 -2.41 20.84
N THR A 388 8.84 -1.92 21.98
CA THR A 388 9.20 -2.41 23.31
C THR A 388 8.74 -3.86 23.51
N ALA A 389 7.49 -4.16 23.13
CA ALA A 389 6.95 -5.51 23.14
C ALA A 389 7.77 -6.45 22.24
N ARG A 390 8.16 -6.02 21.05
CA ARG A 390 9.06 -6.78 20.15
C ARG A 390 10.33 -7.17 20.89
N LEU A 391 11.03 -6.19 21.47
CA LEU A 391 12.29 -6.43 22.17
C LEU A 391 12.11 -7.38 23.36
N ALA A 392 11.00 -7.30 24.09
CA ALA A 392 10.69 -8.24 25.16
C ALA A 392 10.48 -9.67 24.64
N VAL A 393 9.72 -9.86 23.55
CA VAL A 393 9.52 -11.18 22.95
C VAL A 393 10.83 -11.78 22.42
N GLU A 394 11.67 -10.97 21.76
CA GLU A 394 12.96 -11.43 21.23
C GLU A 394 13.93 -11.86 22.34
N ARG A 395 13.79 -11.32 23.56
CA ARG A 395 14.50 -11.77 24.77
C ARG A 395 13.85 -13.00 25.43
N GLY A 396 12.72 -13.49 24.93
CA GLY A 396 11.93 -14.59 25.51
C GLY A 396 10.95 -14.18 26.60
N ALA A 397 10.78 -12.89 26.88
CA ALA A 397 9.89 -12.36 27.92
C ALA A 397 8.48 -12.07 27.38
N LEU A 398 7.72 -13.13 27.08
CA LEU A 398 6.37 -13.03 26.48
C LEU A 398 5.36 -12.32 27.40
N THR A 399 5.39 -12.62 28.69
CA THR A 399 4.48 -12.01 29.68
C THR A 399 4.71 -10.51 29.79
N GLU A 400 5.97 -10.08 29.76
CA GLU A 400 6.36 -8.66 29.73
C GLU A 400 5.79 -8.00 28.46
N ALA A 401 5.98 -8.61 27.30
CA ALA A 401 5.47 -8.08 26.03
C ALA A 401 3.95 -7.93 26.00
N VAL A 402 3.21 -8.94 26.49
CA VAL A 402 1.74 -8.88 26.59
C VAL A 402 1.30 -7.78 27.56
N SER A 403 1.98 -7.65 28.70
CA SER A 403 1.69 -6.62 29.69
C SER A 403 1.93 -5.21 29.16
N VAL A 404 3.01 -4.99 28.40
CA VAL A 404 3.32 -3.70 27.77
C VAL A 404 2.21 -3.28 26.81
N LEU A 405 1.73 -4.21 25.98
CA LEU A 405 0.62 -3.93 25.05
C LEU A 405 -0.70 -3.68 25.80
N GLU A 406 -0.99 -4.46 26.84
CA GLU A 406 -2.21 -4.31 27.64
C GLU A 406 -2.25 -2.98 28.41
N GLU A 407 -1.14 -2.60 29.05
CA GLU A 407 -1.01 -1.33 29.76
C GLU A 407 -1.21 -0.15 28.80
N PHE A 408 -0.60 -0.22 27.60
CA PHE A 408 -0.79 0.83 26.61
C PHE A 408 -2.22 0.90 26.09
N ARG A 409 -2.88 -0.23 25.83
CA ARG A 409 -4.31 -0.26 25.41
C ARG A 409 -5.22 0.36 26.46
N LYS A 410 -4.94 0.13 27.75
CA LYS A 410 -5.67 0.79 28.85
C LYS A 410 -5.48 2.31 28.79
N LYS A 411 -4.23 2.79 28.70
CA LYS A 411 -3.93 4.23 28.58
C LYS A 411 -4.58 4.85 27.33
N LEU A 412 -4.59 4.12 26.21
CA LEU A 412 -5.25 4.54 24.97
C LEU A 412 -6.76 4.73 25.19
N SER A 413 -7.43 3.82 25.90
CA SER A 413 -8.88 3.93 26.17
C SER A 413 -9.25 5.13 27.05
N GLU A 414 -8.30 5.60 27.87
CA GLU A 414 -8.44 6.77 28.75
C GLU A 414 -8.06 8.08 28.04
N SER A 415 -7.52 8.02 26.81
CA SER A 415 -7.11 9.19 26.04
C SER A 415 -8.31 10.02 25.56
N ARG A 416 -8.08 11.31 25.33
CA ARG A 416 -9.13 12.26 24.90
C ARG A 416 -9.72 11.87 23.56
N ALA A 417 -8.87 11.48 22.61
CA ALA A 417 -9.27 11.03 21.29
C ALA A 417 -10.11 9.75 21.36
N ALA A 418 -9.74 8.76 22.18
CA ALA A 418 -10.53 7.55 22.35
C ALA A 418 -11.91 7.83 23.00
N ILE A 419 -11.94 8.66 24.06
CA ILE A 419 -13.20 9.05 24.73
C ILE A 419 -14.13 9.80 23.77
N SER A 420 -13.58 10.60 22.84
CA SER A 420 -14.36 11.29 21.82
C SER A 420 -14.99 10.37 20.75
N GLY A 421 -14.65 9.07 20.76
CA GLY A 421 -15.11 8.10 19.76
C GLY A 421 -14.34 8.17 18.45
N ASP A 422 -13.09 8.64 18.49
CA ASP A 422 -12.26 8.76 17.30
C ASP A 422 -12.03 7.39 16.62
N GLN A 423 -12.34 7.34 15.32
CA GLN A 423 -12.28 6.09 14.56
C GLN A 423 -10.87 5.51 14.46
N PHE A 424 -9.84 6.37 14.43
CA PHE A 424 -8.45 5.93 14.36
C PHE A 424 -8.03 5.26 15.68
N CYS A 425 -8.33 5.88 16.83
CA CYS A 425 -8.02 5.28 18.15
C CYS A 425 -8.73 3.93 18.37
N LEU A 426 -10.00 3.80 17.95
CA LEU A 426 -10.72 2.52 18.03
C LEU A 426 -10.06 1.44 17.17
N ALA A 427 -9.63 1.82 15.98
CA ALA A 427 -8.98 0.90 15.06
C ALA A 427 -7.56 0.51 15.53
N LEU A 428 -6.84 1.45 16.16
CA LEU A 428 -5.54 1.22 16.79
C LEU A 428 -5.65 0.26 17.99
N ASP A 429 -6.67 0.39 18.85
CA ASP A 429 -6.88 -0.59 19.93
C ASP A 429 -7.14 -2.00 19.38
N ALA A 430 -7.94 -2.10 18.31
CA ALA A 430 -8.22 -3.37 17.65
C ALA A 430 -6.94 -4.00 17.06
N GLU A 431 -6.05 -3.20 16.46
CA GLU A 431 -4.73 -3.66 16.00
C GLU A 431 -3.90 -4.22 17.17
N LEU A 432 -3.77 -3.44 18.25
CA LEU A 432 -2.96 -3.81 19.41
C LEU A 432 -3.50 -5.06 20.10
N LYS A 433 -4.83 -5.23 20.12
CA LYS A 433 -5.46 -6.46 20.61
C LYS A 433 -5.08 -7.68 19.78
N GLN A 434 -5.12 -7.57 18.45
CA GLN A 434 -4.70 -8.65 17.57
C GLN A 434 -3.22 -8.99 17.75
N LEU A 435 -2.38 -7.97 17.94
CA LEU A 435 -0.96 -8.15 18.21
C LEU A 435 -0.73 -8.86 19.56
N GLN A 436 -1.47 -8.46 20.60
CA GLN A 436 -1.43 -9.08 21.93
C GLN A 436 -1.77 -10.57 21.86
N GLU A 437 -2.85 -10.94 21.15
CA GLU A 437 -3.26 -12.34 20.94
C GLU A 437 -2.22 -13.18 20.18
N ARG A 438 -1.50 -12.55 19.23
CA ARG A 438 -0.42 -13.21 18.47
C ARG A 438 0.90 -13.29 19.24
N THR A 439 1.06 -12.47 20.28
CA THR A 439 2.25 -12.41 21.14
C THR A 439 2.13 -13.32 22.37
N ALA A 440 0.91 -13.74 22.72
CA ALA A 440 0.66 -14.62 23.87
C ALA A 440 1.29 -16.02 23.75
N ASP A 441 1.52 -16.50 22.53
CA ASP A 441 2.17 -17.79 22.26
C ASP A 441 3.42 -17.60 21.40
N HIS A 442 4.52 -18.22 21.80
CA HIS A 442 5.81 -18.06 21.15
C HIS A 442 5.82 -18.59 19.70
N GLN A 443 5.15 -19.72 19.46
CA GLN A 443 5.10 -20.32 18.14
C GLN A 443 4.22 -19.50 17.19
N ARG A 444 3.09 -19.00 17.70
CA ARG A 444 2.21 -18.07 16.98
C ARG A 444 2.92 -16.75 16.66
N TYR A 445 3.72 -16.24 17.60
CA TYR A 445 4.54 -15.05 17.37
C TYR A 445 5.55 -15.31 16.25
N ARG A 446 6.32 -16.40 16.32
CA ARG A 446 7.33 -16.72 15.31
C ARG A 446 6.77 -16.88 13.91
N THR A 447 5.63 -17.55 13.80
CA THR A 447 5.02 -17.89 12.49
C THR A 447 4.31 -16.70 11.85
N THR A 448 3.57 -15.91 12.63
CA THR A 448 2.72 -14.83 12.07
C THR A 448 2.79 -13.53 12.86
N GLY A 449 2.97 -13.59 14.18
CA GLY A 449 2.98 -12.40 15.04
C GLY A 449 4.14 -11.44 14.77
N ARG A 450 5.34 -11.95 14.51
CA ARG A 450 6.52 -11.15 14.17
C ARG A 450 6.31 -10.38 12.88
N ALA A 451 5.88 -11.06 11.81
CA ALA A 451 5.62 -10.41 10.53
C ALA A 451 4.48 -9.38 10.63
N TYR A 452 3.42 -9.70 11.38
CA TYR A 452 2.34 -8.75 11.67
C TYR A 452 2.84 -7.51 12.42
N MET A 453 3.65 -7.70 13.47
CA MET A 453 4.25 -6.63 14.27
C MET A 453 5.16 -5.73 13.45
N LEU A 454 6.07 -6.31 12.66
CA LEU A 454 6.99 -5.57 11.78
C LEU A 454 6.25 -4.80 10.69
N SER A 455 5.16 -5.36 10.17
CA SER A 455 4.32 -4.65 9.20
C SER A 455 3.55 -3.49 9.85
N GLY A 456 3.05 -3.67 11.09
CA GLY A 456 2.44 -2.60 11.88
C GLY A 456 3.41 -1.45 12.15
N LEU A 457 4.62 -1.78 12.62
CA LEU A 457 5.69 -0.80 12.84
C LEU A 457 6.10 -0.05 11.57
N SER A 458 6.24 -0.76 10.44
CA SER A 458 6.55 -0.14 9.14
C SER A 458 5.47 0.86 8.71
N SER A 459 4.20 0.48 8.92
CA SER A 459 3.04 1.33 8.61
C SER A 459 3.00 2.59 9.48
N HIS A 460 3.18 2.45 10.80
CA HIS A 460 3.20 3.60 11.72
C HIS A 460 4.42 4.48 11.47
N SER A 461 5.60 3.91 11.23
CA SER A 461 6.83 4.67 10.97
C SER A 461 6.70 5.54 9.72
N MET A 462 6.24 4.96 8.61
CA MET A 462 6.13 5.67 7.32
C MET A 462 4.79 6.38 7.13
N GLN A 463 3.85 6.24 8.06
CA GLN A 463 2.45 6.70 7.93
C GLN A 463 1.82 6.25 6.60
N ARG A 464 2.10 5.00 6.25
CA ARG A 464 1.65 4.37 5.01
C ARG A 464 0.91 3.09 5.30
N ALA A 465 -0.01 2.81 4.41
CA ALA A 465 -0.84 1.62 4.44
C ALA A 465 0.04 0.38 4.15
N THR A 466 0.02 -0.63 5.03
CA THR A 466 0.64 -1.95 4.76
C THR A 466 -0.39 -3.07 4.90
N ALA A 467 -0.17 -4.17 4.20
CA ALA A 467 -1.01 -5.34 4.39
C ALA A 467 -0.64 -6.05 5.70
N ARG A 468 -1.65 -6.42 6.50
CA ARG A 468 -1.47 -6.99 7.84
C ARG A 468 -2.23 -8.29 8.04
N GLY A 469 -1.93 -9.33 7.26
CA GLY A 469 -2.39 -10.73 7.44
C GLY A 469 -3.90 -11.02 7.35
N ASN A 470 -4.74 -10.17 7.92
CA ASN A 470 -6.18 -10.26 7.98
C ASN A 470 -6.82 -9.59 6.76
N ARG A 471 -8.05 -10.01 6.41
CA ARG A 471 -8.88 -9.29 5.45
C ARG A 471 -9.07 -7.85 5.94
N PRO A 472 -8.91 -6.84 5.08
CA PRO A 472 -9.16 -5.47 5.46
C PRO A 472 -10.62 -5.33 5.89
N THR A 473 -10.86 -5.18 7.19
CA THR A 473 -12.15 -4.67 7.67
C THR A 473 -12.17 -3.16 7.43
N VAL A 474 -13.35 -2.54 7.39
CA VAL A 474 -13.48 -1.07 7.35
C VAL A 474 -12.65 -0.42 8.48
N LEU A 475 -12.52 -1.09 9.63
CA LEU A 475 -11.64 -0.70 10.74
C LEU A 475 -10.13 -0.84 10.42
N THR A 476 -9.69 -1.95 9.84
CA THR A 476 -8.26 -2.15 9.48
C THR A 476 -7.81 -1.17 8.40
N LEU A 477 -8.73 -0.80 7.50
CA LEU A 477 -8.55 0.27 6.55
C LEU A 477 -8.39 1.61 7.27
N LEU A 478 -9.15 1.93 8.32
CA LEU A 478 -9.00 3.20 9.05
C LEU A 478 -7.66 3.37 9.81
N VAL A 479 -7.03 2.28 10.28
CA VAL A 479 -5.63 2.34 10.80
C VAL A 479 -4.62 2.59 9.69
N SER A 480 -4.91 2.05 8.50
CA SER A 480 -4.02 2.06 7.34
C SER A 480 -4.35 3.19 6.35
N ILE A 481 -5.37 4.00 6.57
CA ILE A 481 -5.91 4.93 5.57
C ILE A 481 -6.19 6.30 6.18
N ARG A 482 -5.34 7.23 5.78
CA ARG A 482 -5.79 8.46 5.13
C ARG A 482 -5.74 8.18 3.61
N ARG A 483 -6.84 8.51 2.91
CA ARG A 483 -7.42 7.83 1.71
C ARG A 483 -6.42 7.46 0.61
N ASN A 484 -6.68 6.35 -0.09
CA ASN A 484 -6.22 6.14 -1.47
C ASN A 484 -7.48 5.90 -2.33
N PRO A 485 -7.72 6.67 -3.41
CA PRO A 485 -8.88 6.51 -4.29
C PRO A 485 -8.99 5.11 -4.94
N TRP A 486 -7.89 4.35 -5.00
CA TRP A 486 -7.84 3.06 -5.68
C TRP A 486 -8.37 1.90 -4.83
N SER A 487 -8.42 2.02 -3.50
CA SER A 487 -8.91 0.93 -2.62
C SER A 487 -10.43 0.72 -2.72
N THR A 488 -11.19 1.74 -3.11
CA THR A 488 -12.64 1.63 -3.35
C THR A 488 -12.98 0.97 -4.68
N TRP A 489 -12.08 1.01 -5.67
CA TRP A 489 -12.22 0.25 -6.92
C TRP A 489 -11.92 -1.24 -6.73
N CYS A 490 -11.00 -1.60 -5.82
CA CYS A 490 -10.61 -2.99 -5.60
C CYS A 490 -11.62 -3.85 -4.83
N THR A 491 -12.56 -3.25 -4.08
CA THR A 491 -13.59 -4.02 -3.33
C THR A 491 -14.72 -4.56 -4.22
N ASP A 492 -14.88 -4.06 -5.46
CA ASP A 492 -15.79 -4.65 -6.45
C ASP A 492 -15.07 -5.74 -7.25
N ARG A 493 -15.43 -7.01 -7.02
CA ARG A 493 -14.89 -8.17 -7.78
C ARG A 493 -15.06 -8.04 -9.29
N ARG A 494 -15.95 -7.15 -9.76
CA ARG A 494 -16.15 -6.85 -11.19
C ARG A 494 -14.95 -6.14 -11.82
N CYS A 495 -14.17 -5.35 -11.07
CA CYS A 495 -12.96 -4.71 -11.60
C CYS A 495 -11.83 -5.70 -11.89
N TRP A 496 -11.89 -6.90 -11.31
CA TRP A 496 -10.94 -7.99 -11.54
C TRP A 496 -11.40 -8.96 -12.64
N ALA A 497 -12.65 -8.85 -13.10
CA ALA A 497 -13.13 -9.59 -14.25
C ALA A 497 -12.58 -8.89 -15.50
N GLY A 498 -11.56 -9.46 -16.12
CA GLY A 498 -11.15 -9.03 -17.46
C GLY A 498 -12.34 -9.10 -18.43
N PRO A 499 -12.30 -8.39 -19.57
CA PRO A 499 -13.39 -8.41 -20.51
C PRO A 499 -13.68 -9.86 -20.93
N SER A 500 -14.88 -10.34 -20.60
CA SER A 500 -15.43 -11.55 -21.18
C SER A 500 -15.46 -11.34 -22.69
N LEU A 501 -14.57 -12.03 -23.41
CA LEU A 501 -14.65 -12.15 -24.85
C LEU A 501 -15.98 -12.84 -25.18
N GLU A 502 -17.03 -12.05 -25.46
CA GLU A 502 -18.21 -12.54 -26.15
C GLU A 502 -17.79 -12.95 -27.56
N VAL A 503 -17.44 -14.23 -27.73
CA VAL A 503 -17.33 -14.87 -29.04
C VAL A 503 -18.76 -15.03 -29.57
N ARG A 504 -19.26 -14.02 -30.29
CA ARG A 504 -20.42 -14.19 -31.16
C ARG A 504 -19.98 -14.96 -32.40
N SER A 505 -20.34 -16.23 -32.47
CA SER A 505 -20.18 -17.08 -33.65
C SER A 505 -21.12 -16.63 -34.76
N GLY A 506 -20.62 -15.83 -35.69
CA GLY A 506 -21.27 -15.54 -36.98
C GLY A 506 -20.51 -16.22 -38.11
N HIS A 507 -20.99 -17.37 -38.58
CA HIS A 507 -20.55 -17.94 -39.85
C HIS A 507 -21.19 -17.17 -41.01
N ARG A 508 -20.38 -16.52 -41.85
CA ARG A 508 -20.50 -16.54 -43.32
C ARG A 508 -19.31 -15.86 -44.00
N GLU A 509 -19.00 -16.42 -45.16
CA GLU A 509 -17.81 -16.26 -45.99
C GLU A 509 -17.65 -14.88 -46.65
N GLY A 510 -16.40 -14.46 -46.89
CA GLY A 510 -16.05 -13.60 -48.03
C GLY A 510 -15.46 -12.22 -47.74
N LYS A 511 -14.14 -12.10 -47.99
CA LYS A 511 -13.41 -10.95 -48.56
C LYS A 511 -13.36 -9.57 -47.84
N HIS A 512 -12.10 -9.19 -47.57
CA HIS A 512 -11.47 -7.84 -47.53
C HIS A 512 -11.84 -6.82 -46.43
N MET A 513 -10.78 -6.45 -45.66
CA MET A 513 -10.31 -5.12 -45.23
C MET A 513 -11.34 -3.96 -45.08
N VAL A 514 -11.35 -3.25 -43.94
CA VAL A 514 -11.39 -1.75 -43.80
C VAL A 514 -11.60 -1.25 -42.35
N PHE A 515 -10.73 -0.31 -41.96
CA PHE A 515 -10.77 0.84 -41.02
C PHE A 515 -11.78 0.99 -39.85
N PHE A 516 -11.23 1.48 -38.72
CA PHE A 516 -11.95 2.05 -37.58
C PHE A 516 -12.62 3.39 -37.92
N ARG A 517 -13.94 3.49 -37.70
CA ARG A 517 -14.72 4.74 -37.77
C ARG A 517 -15.05 5.21 -36.35
N ARG A 518 -14.74 6.47 -36.01
CA ARG A 518 -15.16 7.15 -34.77
C ARG A 518 -16.70 7.23 -34.68
N PRO A 519 -17.32 7.19 -33.48
CA PRO A 519 -18.75 7.37 -33.35
C PRO A 519 -19.16 8.83 -33.59
N LYS A 520 -20.18 9.04 -34.43
CA LYS A 520 -20.85 10.33 -34.59
C LYS A 520 -21.73 10.61 -33.35
N ARG A 521 -21.67 11.86 -32.89
CA ARG A 521 -22.74 12.54 -32.15
C ARG A 521 -24.04 12.45 -32.95
N ASP A 522 -25.12 12.02 -32.31
CA ASP A 522 -26.47 12.36 -32.76
C ASP A 522 -27.10 13.36 -31.78
N GLN A 523 -27.42 14.53 -32.34
CA GLN A 523 -28.36 15.51 -31.83
C GLN A 523 -29.73 15.25 -32.48
N LYS A 524 -30.76 15.27 -31.62
CA LYS A 524 -32.16 15.70 -31.83
C LYS A 524 -33.13 14.82 -32.64
N GLY A 525 -34.16 14.40 -31.91
CA GLY A 525 -35.58 14.59 -32.25
C GLY A 525 -36.29 15.06 -30.99
#